data_AF-A0A2N2SRJ6-F1
#
_entry.id   AF-A0A2N2SRJ6-F1
#
_cell.length_a   1.000
_cell.length_b   1.000
_cell.length_c   1.000
_cell.angle_alpha   90.00
_cell.angle_beta   90.00
_cell.angle_gamma   90.00
#
_symmetry.space_group_name_H-M   'P 1'
#
loop_
_entity.id
_entity.type
_entity.pdbx_description
1 polymer ?
#
loop_
_entity_poly.entity_id
_entity_poly.type
_entity_poly.pdbx_seq_one_letter_code
_entity_poly.pdbx_strand_id
1 'polypeptide(L)'
;IARIALKVQGIERGPTVHASRHSRRGLLQWQITVREDGQRLFNGALPSLIQWGKAGDAEPLRLHPRNSLPRSGVSLQSLAVTHPSADKLQAAYEAIGLAGVAVVTGPANLTATLHTPKGTVVLHSHGI
;
A
#
# COMPACT_ATOMS: atom_id res chain seq x y z
N ILE A 1 2.49 13.66 6.01
CA ILE A 1 2.04 13.24 7.37
C ILE A 1 2.38 11.76 7.62
N ALA A 2 1.86 10.80 6.86
CA ALA A 2 2.12 9.36 7.06
C ALA A 2 3.62 8.95 7.12
N ARG A 3 4.48 9.48 6.24
CA ARG A 3 5.93 9.22 6.27
C ARG A 3 6.58 9.65 7.59
N ILE A 4 6.15 10.79 8.15
CA ILE A 4 6.66 11.30 9.43
C ILE A 4 6.15 10.42 10.57
N ALA A 5 4.87 10.03 10.54
CA ALA A 5 4.28 9.15 11.54
C ALA A 5 5.02 7.80 11.62
N LEU A 6 5.38 7.19 10.48
CA LEU A 6 6.21 5.99 10.47
C LEU A 6 7.62 6.24 10.99
N LYS A 7 8.24 7.39 10.68
CA LYS A 7 9.56 7.74 11.23
C LYS A 7 9.55 7.84 12.76
N VAL A 8 8.47 8.35 13.36
CA VAL A 8 8.28 8.38 14.83
C VAL A 8 8.23 6.97 15.42
N GLN A 9 7.70 5.99 14.69
CA GLN A 9 7.71 4.57 15.05
C GLN A 9 9.08 3.88 14.79
N GLY A 10 10.13 4.64 14.43
CA GLY A 10 11.44 4.10 14.06
C GLY A 10 11.48 3.44 12.68
N ILE A 11 10.47 3.67 11.84
CA ILE A 11 10.33 3.04 10.52
C ILE A 11 10.69 4.04 9.42
N GLU A 12 11.84 3.85 8.80
CA GLU A 12 12.28 4.70 7.70
C GLU A 12 11.76 4.21 6.35
N ARG A 13 10.92 5.02 5.68
CA ARG A 13 10.38 4.67 4.34
C ARG A 13 11.23 5.18 3.18
N GLY A 14 12.37 5.80 3.45
CA GLY A 14 13.21 6.44 2.44
C GLY A 14 12.67 7.80 1.99
N PRO A 15 13.35 8.46 1.04
CA PRO A 15 12.89 9.71 0.44
C PRO A 15 11.57 9.55 -0.33
N THR A 16 10.91 10.69 -0.54
CA THR A 16 9.76 10.79 -1.44
C THR A 16 10.27 11.04 -2.86
N VAL A 17 9.93 10.15 -3.79
CA VAL A 17 10.24 10.24 -5.22
C VAL A 17 9.00 10.73 -5.97
N HIS A 18 9.18 11.69 -6.86
CA HIS A 18 8.13 12.14 -7.78
C HIS A 18 8.18 11.31 -9.05
N ALA A 19 7.05 10.74 -9.44
CA ALA A 19 6.93 9.91 -10.62
C ALA A 19 5.76 10.37 -11.50
N SER A 20 5.87 10.09 -12.78
CA SER A 20 4.82 10.41 -13.74
C SER A 20 4.79 9.42 -14.89
N ARG A 21 3.63 9.32 -15.55
CA ARG A 21 3.44 8.46 -16.71
C ARG A 21 2.39 9.05 -17.65
N HIS A 22 2.73 9.13 -18.93
CA HIS A 22 1.77 9.51 -19.96
C HIS A 22 0.67 8.45 -20.10
N SER A 23 -0.58 8.93 -20.23
CA SER A 23 -1.74 8.12 -20.57
C SER A 23 -2.54 8.82 -21.68
N ARG A 24 -3.49 8.10 -22.29
CA ARG A 24 -4.42 8.67 -23.29
C ARG A 24 -5.29 9.80 -22.73
N ARG A 25 -5.41 9.93 -21.41
CA ARG A 25 -6.25 10.93 -20.72
C ARG A 25 -5.44 12.08 -20.11
N GLY A 26 -4.12 12.07 -20.27
CA GLY A 26 -3.21 13.06 -19.70
C GLY A 26 -2.06 12.44 -18.91
N LEU A 27 -1.27 13.30 -18.26
CA LEU A 27 -0.12 12.89 -17.45
C LEU A 27 -0.59 12.46 -16.05
N LEU A 28 -0.41 11.17 -15.74
CA LEU A 28 -0.55 10.67 -14.37
C LEU A 28 0.67 11.12 -13.57
N GLN A 29 0.45 11.59 -12.35
CA GLN A 29 1.51 12.04 -11.45
C GLN A 29 1.24 11.56 -10.04
N TRP A 30 2.30 11.19 -9.34
CA TRP A 30 2.22 10.74 -7.96
C TRP A 30 3.57 10.93 -7.26
N GLN A 31 3.54 10.86 -5.95
CA GLN A 31 4.70 10.74 -5.09
C GLN A 31 4.69 9.37 -4.41
N ILE A 32 5.86 8.76 -4.27
CA ILE A 32 6.01 7.45 -3.64
C ILE A 32 7.26 7.41 -2.76
N THR A 33 7.19 6.75 -1.62
CA THR A 33 8.37 6.53 -0.77
C THR A 33 9.19 5.36 -1.28
N VAL A 34 10.47 5.57 -1.56
CA VAL A 34 11.40 4.54 -2.04
C VAL A 34 12.63 4.55 -1.15
N ARG A 35 12.98 3.39 -0.58
CA ARG A 35 14.24 3.23 0.16
C ARG A 35 15.39 3.00 -0.82
N GLU A 36 16.56 3.53 -0.49
CA GLU A 36 17.78 3.37 -1.31
C GLU A 36 18.22 1.90 -1.40
N ASP A 37 17.99 1.12 -0.35
CA ASP A 37 18.29 -0.31 -0.30
C ASP A 37 17.25 -1.20 -0.98
N GLY A 38 16.17 -0.61 -1.53
CA GLY A 38 15.08 -1.35 -2.18
C GLY A 38 14.31 -2.30 -1.25
N GLN A 39 14.57 -2.30 0.06
CA GLN A 39 14.01 -3.31 0.96
C GLN A 39 12.50 -3.13 1.16
N ARG A 40 11.82 -4.27 1.11
CA ARG A 40 10.44 -4.42 1.58
C ARG A 40 10.46 -4.72 3.07
N LEU A 41 10.21 -3.69 3.88
CA LEU A 41 10.22 -3.83 5.34
C LEU A 41 9.16 -4.83 5.81
N PHE A 42 9.43 -5.50 6.95
CA PHE A 42 8.56 -6.52 7.53
C PHE A 42 8.20 -7.63 6.54
N ASN A 43 9.19 -8.11 5.76
CA ASN A 43 9.01 -9.14 4.74
C ASN A 43 7.91 -8.81 3.72
N GLY A 44 7.73 -7.51 3.43
CA GLY A 44 6.69 -7.01 2.54
C GLY A 44 5.32 -6.78 3.18
N ALA A 45 5.17 -6.99 4.50
CA ALA A 45 3.92 -6.73 5.19
C ALA A 45 3.67 -5.23 5.47
N LEU A 46 4.70 -4.39 5.50
CA LEU A 46 4.51 -2.94 5.62
C LEU A 46 4.37 -2.29 4.23
N PRO A 47 3.28 -1.55 3.94
CA PRO A 47 3.06 -0.96 2.63
C PRO A 47 4.07 0.17 2.30
N SER A 48 4.27 0.39 1.00
CA SER A 48 4.85 1.65 0.50
C SER A 48 3.79 2.74 0.47
N LEU A 49 4.19 3.96 0.82
CA LEU A 49 3.29 5.11 0.80
C LEU A 49 3.29 5.70 -0.61
N ILE A 50 2.10 5.91 -1.16
CA ILE A 50 1.87 6.58 -2.45
C ILE A 50 0.82 7.66 -2.27
N GLN A 51 1.01 8.81 -2.92
CA GLN A 51 0.06 9.89 -3.00
C GLN A 51 -0.10 10.29 -4.47
N TRP A 52 -1.33 10.35 -4.98
CA TRP A 52 -1.60 10.78 -6.35
C TRP A 52 -1.66 12.31 -6.45
N GLY A 53 -1.38 12.85 -7.63
CA GLY A 53 -1.27 14.29 -7.90
C GLY A 53 0.14 14.83 -7.68
N LYS A 54 0.34 16.11 -7.98
CA LYS A 54 1.53 16.86 -7.55
C LYS A 54 1.37 17.33 -6.11
N ALA A 55 2.49 17.71 -5.49
CA ALA A 55 2.44 18.27 -4.14
C ALA A 55 1.72 19.62 -4.20
N GLY A 56 0.69 19.80 -3.38
CA GLY A 56 -0.11 21.02 -3.37
C GLY A 56 -1.18 21.12 -4.46
N ASP A 57 -1.43 20.07 -5.25
CA ASP A 57 -2.57 20.05 -6.16
C ASP A 57 -3.88 20.18 -5.36
N ALA A 58 -4.77 21.07 -5.80
CA ALA A 58 -6.09 21.25 -5.21
C ALA A 58 -6.97 19.98 -5.39
N GLU A 59 -6.84 19.31 -6.54
CA GLU A 59 -7.65 18.15 -6.93
C GLU A 59 -6.75 16.94 -7.27
N PRO A 60 -6.00 16.37 -6.31
CA PRO A 60 -4.97 15.36 -6.55
C PRO A 60 -5.51 14.04 -7.15
N LEU A 61 -6.82 13.78 -6.98
CA LEU A 61 -7.48 12.57 -7.47
C LEU A 61 -8.15 12.73 -8.85
N ARG A 62 -8.08 13.92 -9.47
CA ARG A 62 -8.73 14.19 -10.77
C ARG A 62 -8.27 13.21 -11.85
N LEU A 63 -6.96 12.97 -11.94
CA LEU A 63 -6.34 12.02 -12.88
C LEU A 63 -5.97 10.67 -12.23
N HIS A 64 -6.71 10.24 -11.20
CA HIS A 64 -6.44 8.95 -10.56
C HIS A 64 -6.82 7.77 -11.50
N PRO A 65 -5.99 6.70 -11.62
CA PRO A 65 -6.27 5.56 -12.51
C PRO A 65 -7.65 4.93 -12.33
N ARG A 66 -8.13 4.83 -11.08
CA ARG A 66 -9.48 4.34 -10.74
C ARG A 66 -10.62 5.00 -11.53
N ASN A 67 -10.45 6.24 -11.97
CA ASN A 67 -11.49 6.99 -12.68
C ASN A 67 -11.63 6.56 -14.14
N SER A 68 -10.66 5.80 -14.68
CA SER A 68 -10.59 5.46 -16.11
C SER A 68 -10.29 3.98 -16.39
N LEU A 69 -9.81 3.22 -15.40
CA LEU A 69 -9.56 1.80 -15.57
C LEU A 69 -10.88 1.03 -15.80
N PRO A 70 -10.92 0.12 -16.79
CA PRO A 70 -12.05 -0.78 -16.97
C PRO A 70 -12.31 -1.60 -15.70
N ARG A 71 -13.58 -1.92 -15.42
CA ARG A 71 -13.92 -2.81 -14.31
C ARG A 71 -13.35 -4.21 -14.59
N SER A 72 -12.56 -4.72 -13.65
CA SER A 72 -11.94 -6.06 -13.76
C SER A 72 -12.89 -7.21 -13.47
N GLY A 73 -14.04 -6.94 -12.81
CA GLY A 73 -14.91 -7.98 -12.24
C GLY A 73 -14.34 -8.66 -10.98
N VAL A 74 -13.17 -8.20 -10.50
CA VAL A 74 -12.50 -8.71 -9.28
C VAL A 74 -12.56 -7.64 -8.20
N SER A 75 -12.98 -8.00 -7.00
CA SER A 75 -12.99 -7.11 -5.84
C SER A 75 -12.21 -7.70 -4.66
N LEU A 76 -11.49 -6.83 -3.95
CA LEU A 76 -10.86 -7.18 -2.68
C LEU A 76 -11.94 -7.28 -1.60
N GLN A 77 -12.04 -8.44 -0.94
CA GLN A 77 -12.96 -8.65 0.18
C GLN A 77 -12.26 -8.39 1.52
N SER A 78 -11.05 -8.89 1.69
CA SER A 78 -10.27 -8.68 2.91
C SER A 78 -8.78 -8.76 2.64
N LEU A 79 -8.03 -8.14 3.55
CA LEU A 79 -6.58 -8.24 3.65
C LEU A 79 -6.24 -8.61 5.09
N ALA A 80 -5.36 -9.60 5.26
CA ALA A 80 -4.89 -10.05 6.57
C ALA A 80 -3.38 -10.29 6.53
N VAL A 81 -2.72 -10.09 7.66
CA VAL A 81 -1.29 -10.24 7.82
C VAL A 81 -0.98 -11.16 9.00
N THR A 82 -0.07 -12.09 8.80
CA THR A 82 0.64 -12.78 9.88
C THR A 82 2.09 -12.30 9.88
N HIS A 83 2.67 -11.98 11.03
CA HIS A 83 4.07 -11.55 11.09
C HIS A 83 4.68 -11.78 12.49
N PRO A 84 5.99 -12.11 12.63
CA PRO A 84 6.60 -12.33 13.95
C PRO A 84 6.57 -11.07 14.83
N SER A 85 6.63 -9.90 14.20
CA SER A 85 6.56 -8.58 14.84
C SER A 85 5.17 -7.92 14.69
N ALA A 86 4.09 -8.67 14.92
CA ALA A 86 2.71 -8.21 14.72
C ALA A 86 2.41 -6.87 15.42
N ASP A 87 2.78 -6.73 16.70
CA ASP A 87 2.50 -5.51 17.49
C ASP A 87 3.14 -4.25 16.88
N LYS A 88 4.40 -4.37 16.41
CA LYS A 88 5.09 -3.26 15.72
C LYS A 88 4.40 -2.89 14.42
N LEU A 89 3.90 -3.88 13.69
CA LEU A 89 3.21 -3.65 12.42
C LEU A 89 1.82 -3.04 12.64
N GLN A 90 1.11 -3.48 13.67
CA GLN A 90 -0.17 -2.92 14.10
C GLN A 90 -0.02 -1.43 14.47
N ALA A 91 0.96 -1.09 15.30
CA ALA A 91 1.26 0.30 15.64
C ALA A 91 1.63 1.15 14.41
N ALA A 92 2.36 0.57 13.45
CA ALA A 92 2.71 1.25 12.20
C ALA A 92 1.47 1.52 11.32
N TYR A 93 0.52 0.58 11.27
CA TYR A 93 -0.74 0.74 10.54
C TYR A 93 -1.62 1.82 11.18
N GLU A 94 -1.74 1.82 12.50
CA GLU A 94 -2.47 2.84 13.25
C GLU A 94 -1.88 4.23 13.03
N ALA A 95 -0.55 4.36 13.07
CA ALA A 95 0.15 5.63 12.85
C ALA A 95 -0.11 6.26 11.46
N ILE A 96 -0.46 5.44 10.45
CA ILE A 96 -0.81 5.92 9.11
C ILE A 96 -2.32 5.88 8.83
N GLY A 97 -3.14 5.52 9.82
CA GLY A 97 -4.59 5.40 9.68
C GLY A 97 -5.05 4.24 8.80
N LEU A 98 -4.22 3.20 8.62
CA LEU A 98 -4.60 2.00 7.88
C LEU A 98 -5.46 1.11 8.78
N ALA A 99 -6.76 1.03 8.47
CA ALA A 99 -7.73 0.20 9.16
C ALA A 99 -8.24 -0.94 8.26
N GLY A 100 -8.93 -1.91 8.85
CA GLY A 100 -9.56 -3.02 8.12
C GLY A 100 -8.59 -4.11 7.64
N VAL A 101 -7.35 -4.10 8.11
CA VAL A 101 -6.36 -5.16 7.88
C VAL A 101 -6.08 -5.85 9.20
N ALA A 102 -6.44 -7.13 9.32
CA ALA A 102 -6.14 -7.90 10.52
C ALA A 102 -4.65 -8.22 10.59
N VAL A 103 -4.01 -8.02 11.74
CA VAL A 103 -2.60 -8.39 11.97
C VAL A 103 -2.53 -9.35 13.14
N VAL A 104 -1.93 -10.53 12.93
CA VAL A 104 -1.75 -11.55 13.97
C VAL A 104 -0.31 -12.05 14.01
N THR A 105 0.12 -12.58 15.16
CA THR A 105 1.47 -13.15 15.30
C THR A 105 1.60 -14.47 14.56
N GLY A 106 2.65 -14.64 13.76
CA GLY A 106 2.94 -15.86 13.02
C GLY A 106 4.04 -15.67 11.96
N PRO A 107 4.36 -16.69 11.14
CA PRO A 107 5.27 -16.52 10.01
C PRO A 107 4.81 -15.38 9.08
N ALA A 108 5.75 -14.66 8.47
CA ALA A 108 5.42 -13.53 7.62
C ALA A 108 4.53 -13.93 6.43
N ASN A 109 3.35 -13.34 6.30
CA ASN A 109 2.44 -13.56 5.17
C ASN A 109 1.47 -12.39 5.01
N LEU A 110 1.17 -12.04 3.76
CA LEU A 110 0.05 -11.18 3.39
C LEU A 110 -0.98 -12.04 2.66
N THR A 111 -2.18 -12.10 3.19
CA THR A 111 -3.30 -12.85 2.62
C THR A 111 -4.34 -11.89 2.06
N ALA A 112 -4.65 -12.04 0.77
CA ALA A 112 -5.71 -11.28 0.10
C ALA A 112 -6.84 -12.22 -0.32
N THR A 113 -8.05 -11.96 0.17
CA THR A 113 -9.25 -12.66 -0.26
C THR A 113 -9.95 -11.82 -1.32
N LEU A 114 -10.13 -12.40 -2.50
CA LEU A 114 -10.67 -11.74 -3.68
C LEU A 114 -11.96 -12.43 -4.11
N HIS A 115 -13.00 -11.66 -4.37
CA HIS A 115 -14.16 -12.15 -5.10
C HIS A 115 -13.91 -12.00 -6.59
N THR A 116 -14.11 -13.09 -7.35
CA THR A 116 -13.91 -13.12 -8.81
C THR A 116 -15.13 -13.72 -9.51
N PRO A 117 -15.26 -13.59 -10.83
CA PRO A 117 -16.35 -14.23 -11.58
C PRO A 117 -16.35 -15.77 -11.50
N LYS A 118 -15.25 -16.39 -11.06
CA LYS A 118 -15.10 -17.83 -10.88
C LYS A 118 -15.25 -18.27 -9.41
N GLY A 119 -15.66 -17.35 -8.52
CA GLY A 119 -15.74 -17.58 -7.09
C GLY A 119 -14.59 -16.92 -6.31
N THR A 120 -14.53 -17.22 -5.02
CA THR A 120 -13.55 -16.65 -4.10
C THR A 120 -12.16 -17.24 -4.32
N VAL A 121 -11.15 -16.38 -4.41
CA VAL A 121 -9.73 -16.76 -4.51
C VAL A 121 -8.98 -16.18 -3.31
N VAL A 122 -8.12 -16.98 -2.69
CA VAL A 122 -7.23 -16.54 -1.61
C VAL A 122 -5.79 -16.60 -2.13
N LEU A 123 -5.09 -15.47 -2.04
CA LEU A 123 -3.69 -15.33 -2.43
C LEU A 123 -2.84 -15.12 -1.18
N HIS A 124 -1.65 -15.73 -1.16
CA HIS A 124 -0.68 -15.61 -0.08
C HIS A 124 0.66 -15.13 -0.64
N SER A 125 1.31 -14.18 0.05
CA SER A 125 2.65 -13.74 -0.32
C SER A 125 3.76 -14.67 0.17
N HIS A 126 3.50 -15.46 1.22
CA HIS A 126 4.46 -16.33 1.92
C HIS A 126 5.71 -15.63 2.48
N GLY A 127 5.66 -14.29 2.61
CA GLY A 127 6.85 -13.49 2.89
C GLY A 127 7.77 -13.41 1.65
N ILE A 128 8.34 -12.25 1.40
CA ILE A 128 9.17 -11.99 0.22
C ILE A 128 10.53 -11.38 0.59
#